data_AF-A0A7Y3HIU5-F1
#
_entry.id   AF-A0A7Y3HIU5-F1
#
_cell.length_a   1.000
_cell.length_b   1.000
_cell.length_c   1.000
_cell.angle_alpha   90.00
_cell.angle_beta   90.00
_cell.angle_gamma   90.00
#
_symmetry.space_group_name_H-M   'P 1'
#
loop_
_entity.id
_entity.type
_entity.pdbx_description
1 polymer ?
#
loop_
_entity_poly.entity_id
_entity_poly.type
_entity_poly.pdbx_seq_one_letter_code
_entity_poly.pdbx_strand_id
1 'polypeptide(L)'
;MLSVEKATAVCTVQDLGRPGFMHMGVSKCGALDSNALCLANLALGNEPNAAAIEILRGEITLNCVESCWVAVTGARANPRLLARGKQPVQVLLNASPTYIP
;
A
#
# COMPACT_ATOMS: atom_id res chain seq x y z
N MET A 1 -12.99 1.61 -7.18
CA MET A 1 -11.89 1.18 -8.10
C MET A 1 -10.80 2.24 -8.15
N LEU A 2 -9.51 1.87 -8.28
CA LEU A 2 -8.39 2.80 -8.48
C LEU A 2 -7.81 2.64 -9.90
N SER A 3 -7.46 3.75 -10.56
CA SER A 3 -6.73 3.74 -11.82
C SER A 3 -5.35 4.39 -11.66
N VAL A 4 -4.31 3.79 -12.24
CA VAL A 4 -2.96 4.34 -12.23
C VAL A 4 -2.84 5.40 -13.32
N GLU A 5 -2.62 6.66 -12.94
CA GLU A 5 -2.36 7.74 -13.90
C GLU A 5 -0.88 7.83 -14.25
N LYS A 6 -0.02 7.66 -13.24
CA LYS A 6 1.44 7.70 -13.40
C LYS A 6 2.09 6.84 -12.34
N ALA A 7 3.07 6.04 -12.73
CA ALA A 7 3.92 5.29 -11.82
C ALA A 7 5.36 5.44 -12.27
N THR A 8 6.13 6.29 -11.59
CA THR A 8 7.60 6.31 -11.72
C THR A 8 8.25 5.46 -10.63
N ALA A 9 7.45 5.03 -9.65
CA ALA A 9 7.89 4.18 -8.58
C ALA A 9 8.19 2.73 -9.01
N VAL A 10 9.09 2.08 -8.27
CA VAL A 10 9.08 0.63 -8.14
C VAL A 10 7.95 0.27 -7.19
N CYS A 11 6.80 -0.14 -7.75
CA CYS A 11 5.63 -0.50 -6.98
C CYS A 11 5.07 -1.86 -7.40
N THR A 12 4.48 -2.57 -6.44
CA THR A 12 3.89 -3.90 -6.64
C THR A 12 2.62 -4.04 -5.82
N VAL A 13 1.79 -5.04 -6.14
CA VAL A 13 0.72 -5.48 -5.24
C VAL A 13 1.30 -6.54 -4.32
N GLN A 14 1.17 -6.37 -3.01
CA GLN A 14 1.71 -7.26 -1.99
C GLN A 14 0.65 -7.63 -0.96
N ASP A 15 0.69 -8.90 -0.53
CA ASP A 15 0.02 -9.47 0.63
C ASP A 15 1.10 -10.00 1.61
N LEU A 16 0.78 -10.92 2.53
CA LEU A 16 1.78 -11.57 3.41
C LEU A 16 2.52 -12.73 2.73
N GLY A 17 2.29 -12.94 1.44
CA GLY A 17 2.96 -13.92 0.62
C GLY A 17 2.38 -15.33 0.74
N ARG A 18 3.22 -16.31 0.41
CA ARG A 18 2.88 -17.73 0.26
C ARG A 18 3.90 -18.62 1.00
N PRO A 19 3.88 -18.63 2.34
CA PRO A 19 4.77 -19.51 3.10
C PRO A 19 4.49 -20.99 2.81
N GLY A 20 5.49 -21.84 3.00
CA GLY A 20 5.36 -23.30 2.86
C GLY A 20 5.73 -23.88 1.49
N PHE A 21 5.84 -23.06 0.44
CA PHE A 21 6.12 -23.53 -0.93
C PHE A 21 7.61 -23.53 -1.33
N MET A 22 8.52 -23.17 -0.40
CA MET A 22 9.96 -23.09 -0.70
C MET A 22 10.57 -24.42 -1.11
N HIS A 23 10.06 -25.54 -0.59
CA HIS A 23 10.48 -26.89 -0.99
C HIS A 23 10.17 -27.21 -2.46
N MET A 24 9.30 -26.43 -3.11
CA MET A 24 9.01 -26.50 -4.55
C MET A 24 9.70 -25.37 -5.34
N GLY A 25 10.65 -24.65 -4.73
CA GLY A 25 11.36 -23.54 -5.38
C GLY A 25 10.57 -22.23 -5.47
N VAL A 26 9.43 -22.10 -4.80
CA VAL A 26 8.62 -20.87 -4.77
C VAL A 26 8.98 -20.04 -3.54
N SER A 27 9.44 -18.81 -3.77
CA SER A 27 9.76 -17.87 -2.69
C SER A 27 8.53 -17.53 -1.84
N LYS A 28 8.74 -17.22 -0.55
CA LYS A 28 7.69 -16.73 0.36
C LYS A 28 7.00 -15.49 -0.21
N CYS A 29 7.73 -14.59 -0.87
CA CYS A 29 7.22 -13.29 -1.34
C CYS A 29 6.51 -12.51 -0.20
N GLY A 30 5.63 -11.57 -0.58
CA GLY A 30 4.88 -10.72 0.33
C GLY A 30 5.54 -9.36 0.53
N ALA A 31 4.83 -8.49 1.26
CA ALA A 31 5.28 -7.14 1.56
C ALA A 31 6.64 -7.16 2.28
N LEU A 32 7.52 -6.24 1.86
CA LEU A 32 8.83 -6.02 2.46
C LEU A 32 8.70 -5.59 3.93
N ASP A 33 7.70 -4.76 4.23
CA ASP A 33 7.29 -4.42 5.59
C ASP A 33 5.88 -4.93 5.87
N SER A 34 5.79 -6.18 6.34
CA SER A 34 4.52 -6.81 6.70
C SER A 34 3.77 -6.10 7.83
N ASN A 35 4.45 -5.38 8.72
CA ASN A 35 3.79 -4.64 9.81
C ASN A 35 3.08 -3.41 9.25
N ALA A 36 3.75 -2.67 8.34
CA ALA A 36 3.13 -1.55 7.64
C ALA A 36 1.89 -1.99 6.84
N LEU A 37 1.98 -3.12 6.11
CA LEU A 37 0.85 -3.71 5.39
C LEU A 37 -0.33 -3.99 6.35
N CYS A 38 -0.09 -4.76 7.41
CA CYS A 38 -1.12 -5.11 8.38
C CYS A 38 -1.75 -3.87 9.02
N LEU A 39 -0.93 -2.87 9.37
CA LEU A 39 -1.40 -1.63 9.98
C LEU A 39 -2.30 -0.82 9.04
N ALA A 40 -1.97 -0.74 7.75
CA ALA A 40 -2.81 -0.06 6.76
C ALA A 40 -4.16 -0.76 6.62
N ASN A 41 -4.16 -2.09 6.53
CA ASN A 41 -5.38 -2.88 6.42
C ASN A 41 -6.26 -2.75 7.66
N LEU A 42 -5.67 -2.91 8.85
CA LEU A 42 -6.40 -2.77 10.11
C LEU A 42 -6.99 -1.36 10.29
N ALA A 43 -6.28 -0.32 9.86
CA ALA A 43 -6.80 1.05 9.93
C ALA A 43 -8.04 1.29 9.03
N LEU A 44 -8.21 0.47 8.00
CA LEU A 44 -9.39 0.48 7.12
C LEU A 44 -10.45 -0.56 7.53
N GLY A 45 -10.19 -1.37 8.57
CA GLY A 45 -11.05 -2.47 8.98
C GLY A 45 -10.98 -3.72 8.09
N ASN A 46 -9.95 -3.85 7.26
CA ASN A 46 -9.71 -5.02 6.42
C ASN A 46 -9.02 -6.15 7.22
N GLU A 47 -9.06 -7.37 6.67
CA GLU A 47 -8.19 -8.45 7.11
C GLU A 47 -6.72 -8.05 7.01
N PRO A 48 -5.85 -8.37 7.99
CA PRO A 48 -4.45 -7.95 7.99
C PRO A 48 -3.66 -8.34 6.73
N ASN A 49 -4.03 -9.47 6.11
CA ASN A 49 -3.42 -10.02 4.91
C ASN A 49 -4.05 -9.53 3.59
N ALA A 50 -4.99 -8.59 3.63
CA ALA A 50 -5.57 -8.06 2.39
C ALA A 50 -4.46 -7.42 1.53
N ALA A 51 -4.52 -7.64 0.21
CA ALA A 51 -3.50 -7.14 -0.69
C ALA A 51 -3.51 -5.60 -0.75
N ALA A 52 -2.34 -4.98 -0.75
CA ALA A 52 -2.17 -3.54 -0.88
C ALA A 52 -1.09 -3.19 -1.91
N ILE A 53 -1.00 -1.91 -2.28
CA ILE A 53 0.07 -1.41 -3.15
C ILE A 53 1.29 -1.10 -2.28
N GLU A 54 2.38 -1.83 -2.50
CA GLU A 54 3.70 -1.50 -1.96
C GLU A 54 4.43 -0.55 -2.89
N ILE A 55 4.93 0.56 -2.34
CA ILE A 55 5.72 1.56 -3.07
C ILE A 55 7.12 1.54 -2.45
N LEU A 56 8.07 0.88 -3.12
CA LEU A 56 9.43 0.73 -2.58
C LEU A 56 10.21 2.03 -2.68
N ARG A 57 10.21 2.65 -3.86
CA ARG A 57 10.91 3.92 -4.16
C ARG A 57 10.23 4.64 -5.31
N GLY A 58 10.08 5.97 -5.20
CA GLY A 58 9.56 6.83 -6.26
C GLY A 58 8.15 7.32 -5.98
N GLU A 59 7.44 7.73 -7.04
CA GLU A 59 6.11 8.35 -6.93
C GLU A 59 5.06 7.55 -7.72
N ILE A 60 3.83 7.55 -7.20
CA ILE A 60 2.65 7.03 -7.88
C ILE A 60 1.50 8.04 -7.76
N THR A 61 0.80 8.26 -8.87
CA THR A 61 -0.44 9.03 -8.93
C THR A 61 -1.56 8.07 -9.25
N LEU A 62 -2.52 7.98 -8.32
CA LEU A 62 -3.71 7.15 -8.43
C LEU A 62 -4.94 8.04 -8.50
N ASN A 63 -5.87 7.70 -9.39
CA ASN A 63 -7.18 8.31 -9.41
C ASN A 63 -8.21 7.37 -8.77
N CYS A 64 -9.04 7.93 -7.89
CA CYS A 64 -10.15 7.22 -7.28
C CYS A 64 -11.36 7.35 -8.23
N VAL A 65 -11.73 6.24 -8.87
CA VAL A 65 -12.87 6.22 -9.81
C VAL A 65 -14.20 6.27 -9.05
N GLU A 66 -14.17 5.84 -7.79
CA GLU A 66 -15.29 5.81 -6.85
C GLU A 66 -14.80 6.28 -5.48
N SER A 67 -15.72 6.80 -4.65
CA SER A 67 -15.42 7.19 -3.26
C SER A 67 -14.79 6.03 -2.51
N CYS A 68 -13.62 6.26 -1.92
CA CYS A 68 -12.91 5.23 -1.18
C CYS A 68 -12.10 5.82 -0.01
N TRP A 69 -11.71 4.92 0.89
CA TRP A 69 -10.80 5.21 1.99
C TRP A 69 -9.41 4.73 1.63
N VAL A 70 -8.40 5.52 1.99
CA VAL A 70 -6.99 5.20 1.72
C VAL A 70 -6.20 5.34 3.02
N ALA A 71 -5.38 4.34 3.34
CA ALA A 71 -4.40 4.42 4.40
C ALA A 71 -2.99 4.34 3.79
N VAL A 72 -2.08 5.17 4.30
CA VAL A 72 -0.66 5.16 3.90
C VAL A 72 0.19 4.97 5.16
N THR A 73 0.99 3.92 5.16
CA THR A 73 1.85 3.47 6.27
C THR A 73 3.26 3.14 5.78
N GLY A 74 4.15 2.78 6.71
CA GLY A 74 5.53 2.42 6.40
C GLY A 74 6.46 3.63 6.34
N ALA A 75 7.34 3.66 5.33
CA ALA A 75 8.33 4.72 5.16
C ALA A 75 7.69 6.12 5.14
N ARG A 76 8.42 7.13 5.63
CA ARG A 76 7.96 8.53 5.60
C ARG A 76 7.65 8.94 4.17
N ALA A 77 6.38 9.28 3.93
CA ALA A 77 5.89 9.77 2.65
C ALA A 77 5.16 11.11 2.85
N ASN A 78 5.01 11.87 1.76
CA ASN A 78 4.22 13.09 1.73
C ASN A 78 3.04 12.93 0.74
N PRO A 79 2.05 12.08 1.07
CA PRO A 79 0.91 11.87 0.19
C PRO A 79 0.10 13.15 0.05
N ARG A 80 -0.30 13.46 -1.18
CA ARG A 80 -1.09 14.64 -1.50
C ARG A 80 -2.41 14.20 -2.10
N LEU A 81 -3.51 14.65 -1.51
CA LEU A 81 -4.82 14.53 -2.12
C LEU A 81 -5.02 15.70 -3.08
N LEU A 82 -5.03 15.42 -4.38
CA LEU A 82 -5.32 16.42 -5.40
C LEU A 82 -6.82 16.37 -5.68
N ALA A 83 -7.55 17.40 -5.25
CA ALA A 83 -8.99 17.47 -5.50
C ALA A 83 -9.26 17.69 -7.00
N ARG A 84 -9.71 16.65 -7.69
CA ARG A 84 -10.36 16.73 -9.01
C ARG A 84 -11.75 16.07 -8.90
N GLY A 85 -12.79 16.88 -8.67
CA GLY A 85 -14.18 16.41 -8.60
C GLY A 85 -14.80 16.43 -7.20
N LYS A 86 -16.00 15.84 -7.07
CA LYS A 86 -16.84 15.87 -5.85
C LYS A 86 -16.73 14.62 -4.95
N GLN A 87 -15.98 13.59 -5.36
CA GLN A 87 -15.94 12.35 -4.60
C GLN A 87 -15.07 12.49 -3.35
N PRO A 88 -15.57 12.14 -2.15
CA PRO A 88 -14.77 12.18 -0.94
C PRO A 88 -13.71 11.08 -0.95
N VAL A 89 -12.48 11.46 -0.60
CA VAL A 89 -11.39 10.53 -0.28
C VAL A 89 -10.89 10.91 1.11
N GLN A 90 -10.89 9.94 2.03
CA GLN A 90 -10.33 10.14 3.35
C GLN A 90 -8.99 9.41 3.46
N VAL A 91 -7.96 10.15 3.85
CA VAL A 91 -6.59 9.65 3.94
C VAL A 91 -6.21 9.53 5.42
N LEU A 92 -5.93 8.31 5.86
CA LEU A 92 -5.35 8.05 7.18
C LEU A 92 -3.83 7.89 7.03
N LEU A 93 -3.08 8.74 7.72
CA LEU A 93 -1.62 8.76 7.67
C LEU A 93 -1.05 8.27 8.99
N ASN A 94 -0.25 7.20 8.93
CA ASN A 94 0.56 6.79 10.06
C ASN A 94 1.99 6.54 9.59
N ALA A 95 2.87 7.52 9.82
CA ALA A 95 4.30 7.35 9.62
C ALA A 95 4.88 6.70 10.88
N SER A 96 5.10 5.40 10.84
CA SER A 96 5.90 4.72 11.86
C SER A 96 7.39 4.84 11.49
N PRO A 97 8.29 5.24 12.41
CA PRO A 97 9.71 5.33 12.12
C PRO A 97 10.35 3.92 12.16
N THR A 98 10.27 3.19 11.05
CA THR A 98 11.04 1.95 10.83
C THR A 98 11.04 1.72 9.32
N TYR A 99 12.15 1.59 8.58
CA TYR A 99 13.51 1.14 8.82
C TYR A 99 14.47 1.95 7.92
N ILE A 100 15.55 2.51 8.48
CA ILE A 100 16.74 2.95 7.71
C ILE A 100 17.66 1.72 7.68
N PRO A 101 18.08 1.22 6.51
CA PRO A 101 19.07 0.15 6.45
C PRO A 101 20.43 0.60 7.01
#